data_AF-A0A3A8RTL6-F1
#
_entry.id   AF-A0A3A8RTL6-F1
#
_cell.length_a   1.000
_cell.length_b   1.000
_cell.length_c   1.000
_cell.angle_alpha   90.00
_cell.angle_beta   90.00
_cell.angle_gamma   90.00
#
_symmetry.space_group_name_H-M   'P 1'
#
loop_
_entity.id
_entity.type
_entity.pdbx_description
1 polymer ?
#
loop_
_entity_poly.entity_id
_entity_poly.type
_entity_poly.pdbx_seq_one_letter_code
_entity_poly.pdbx_strand_id
1 'polypeptide(L)'
;MSMSALLEEVSRLHHARPPATPAQLDAFEQRVGWRLDPDLRAFYLHCDGADLFDRVDPAFSFPPLSELRRARIVMSQDDTDRAGPASWYALCEVRDGNYVLLDVSQQHDGRYPLRDGFRERFPDPAQCPQIASSFSEFLAGALRSNGRWFWLKKLMQDG
;
A
#
# COMPACT_ATOMS: atom_id res chain seq x y z
N MET A 1 -12.76 -10.79 -6.52
CA MET A 1 -11.66 -11.69 -6.90
C MET A 1 -11.00 -12.17 -5.62
N SER A 2 -10.60 -13.44 -5.53
CA SER A 2 -9.82 -13.92 -4.39
C SER A 2 -8.40 -13.36 -4.44
N MET A 3 -7.72 -13.29 -3.30
CA MET A 3 -6.34 -12.82 -3.24
C MET A 3 -5.41 -13.61 -4.18
N SER A 4 -5.52 -14.94 -4.23
CA SER A 4 -4.73 -15.78 -5.14
C SER A 4 -4.90 -15.41 -6.62
N ALA A 5 -6.13 -15.11 -7.06
CA ALA A 5 -6.38 -14.70 -8.45
C ALA A 5 -5.75 -13.33 -8.78
N LEU A 6 -5.74 -12.40 -7.82
CA LEU A 6 -5.06 -11.12 -7.97
C LEU A 6 -3.55 -11.31 -8.15
N LEU A 7 -2.95 -12.19 -7.34
CA LEU A 7 -1.52 -12.48 -7.36
C LEU A 7 -1.08 -13.16 -8.67
N GLU A 8 -1.89 -14.11 -9.17
CA GLU A 8 -1.68 -14.71 -10.49
C GLU A 8 -1.70 -13.66 -11.61
N GLU A 9 -2.62 -12.70 -11.55
CA GLU A 9 -2.66 -11.58 -12.50
C GLU A 9 -1.41 -10.70 -12.41
N VAL A 10 -0.98 -10.35 -11.19
CA VAL A 10 0.25 -9.59 -10.95
C VAL A 10 1.47 -10.26 -11.59
N SER A 11 1.66 -11.56 -11.38
CA SER A 11 2.80 -12.27 -11.98
C SER A 11 2.70 -12.41 -13.49
N ARG A 12 1.49 -12.53 -14.05
CA ARG A 12 1.27 -12.79 -15.47
C ARG A 12 1.33 -11.52 -16.32
N LEU A 13 0.81 -10.41 -15.81
CA LEU A 13 0.56 -9.19 -16.58
C LEU A 13 1.38 -7.98 -16.11
N HIS A 14 2.02 -8.07 -14.95
CA HIS A 14 2.75 -6.96 -14.36
C HIS A 14 4.18 -7.35 -14.00
N HIS A 15 4.88 -6.47 -13.28
CA HIS A 15 6.30 -6.63 -13.01
C HIS A 15 6.49 -6.97 -11.54
N ALA A 16 6.18 -8.22 -11.21
CA ALA A 16 6.43 -8.79 -9.89
C ALA A 16 7.94 -8.93 -9.62
N ARG A 17 8.37 -8.56 -8.42
CA ARG A 17 9.72 -8.84 -7.90
C ARG A 17 9.78 -10.29 -7.38
N PRO A 18 10.98 -10.87 -7.21
CA PRO A 18 11.12 -12.18 -6.57
C PRO A 18 10.41 -12.23 -5.21
N PRO A 19 9.81 -13.35 -4.82
CA PRO A 19 9.09 -13.46 -3.56
C PRO A 19 9.98 -13.23 -2.33
N ALA A 20 9.41 -12.64 -1.29
CA ALA A 20 10.06 -12.59 0.02
C ALA A 20 10.00 -13.98 0.69
N THR A 21 11.01 -14.27 1.50
CA THR A 21 11.03 -15.47 2.33
C THR A 21 10.24 -15.26 3.62
N PRO A 22 9.72 -16.33 4.25
CA PRO A 22 9.10 -16.23 5.57
C PRO A 22 10.00 -15.54 6.62
N ALA A 23 11.32 -15.78 6.56
CA ALA A 23 12.28 -15.14 7.45
C ALA A 23 12.37 -13.62 7.25
N GLN A 24 12.25 -13.13 6.00
CA GLN A 24 12.19 -11.69 5.72
C GLN A 24 10.91 -11.06 6.26
N LEU A 25 9.77 -11.76 6.17
CA LEU A 25 8.52 -11.31 6.78
C LEU A 25 8.66 -11.23 8.30
N ASP A 26 9.17 -12.27 8.95
CA ASP A 26 9.33 -12.30 10.40
C ASP A 26 10.30 -11.21 10.88
N ALA A 27 11.41 -11.00 10.17
CA ALA A 27 12.36 -9.92 10.47
C ALA A 27 11.73 -8.53 10.30
N PHE A 28 10.89 -8.34 9.27
CA PHE A 28 10.12 -7.11 9.11
C PHE A 28 9.19 -6.88 10.29
N GLU A 29 8.34 -7.85 10.63
CA GLU A 29 7.35 -7.76 11.71
C GLU A 29 8.01 -7.48 13.07
N GLN A 30 9.15 -8.12 13.34
CA GLN A 30 9.97 -7.83 14.53
C GLN A 30 10.49 -6.39 14.55
N ARG A 31 10.99 -5.89 13.40
CA ARG A 31 11.51 -4.52 13.28
C ARG A 31 10.43 -3.45 13.47
N VAL A 32 9.23 -3.67 12.93
CA VAL A 32 8.17 -2.65 12.95
C VAL A 32 7.22 -2.77 14.14
N GLY A 33 7.21 -3.91 14.83
CA GLY A 33 6.40 -4.14 16.02
C GLY A 33 4.92 -4.44 15.75
N TRP A 34 4.57 -4.75 14.49
CA TRP A 34 3.22 -5.17 14.08
C TRP A 34 3.30 -6.27 13.03
N ARG A 35 2.19 -7.02 12.88
CA ARG A 35 2.12 -8.17 11.97
C ARG A 35 1.45 -7.80 10.66
N LEU A 36 2.01 -8.27 9.55
CA LEU A 36 1.35 -8.20 8.25
C LEU A 36 0.03 -8.98 8.32
N ASP A 37 -1.04 -8.38 7.81
CA ASP A 37 -2.30 -9.09 7.69
C ASP A 37 -2.23 -10.20 6.62
N PRO A 38 -3.18 -11.13 6.55
CA PRO A 38 -3.11 -12.24 5.61
C PRO A 38 -3.04 -11.83 4.13
N ASP A 39 -3.57 -10.66 3.73
CA ASP A 39 -3.46 -10.20 2.35
C ASP A 39 -2.03 -9.72 2.07
N LEU A 40 -1.46 -8.90 2.95
CA LEU A 40 -0.08 -8.43 2.82
C LEU A 40 0.93 -9.58 2.89
N ARG A 41 0.74 -10.55 3.80
CA ARG A 41 1.59 -11.75 3.85
C ARG A 41 1.53 -12.54 2.55
N ALA A 42 0.33 -12.76 2.02
CA ALA A 42 0.16 -13.46 0.74
C ALA A 42 0.83 -12.71 -0.42
N PHE A 43 0.71 -11.37 -0.45
CA PHE A 43 1.37 -10.54 -1.44
C PHE A 43 2.89 -10.66 -1.37
N TYR A 44 3.50 -10.35 -0.22
CA TYR A 44 4.95 -10.36 -0.09
C TYR A 44 5.58 -11.75 -0.25
N LEU A 45 4.89 -12.83 0.16
CA LEU A 45 5.33 -14.21 -0.10
C LEU A 45 5.16 -14.65 -1.56
N HIS A 46 4.41 -13.91 -2.36
CA HIS A 46 4.23 -14.18 -3.79
C HIS A 46 5.15 -13.29 -4.64
N CYS A 47 5.34 -12.04 -4.24
CA CYS A 47 6.29 -11.10 -4.81
C CYS A 47 6.71 -10.06 -3.77
N ASP A 48 8.01 -9.81 -3.60
CA ASP A 48 8.53 -8.80 -2.69
C ASP A 48 8.40 -7.38 -3.29
N GLY A 49 7.14 -6.96 -3.52
CA GLY A 49 6.81 -5.77 -4.28
C GLY A 49 6.53 -6.05 -5.77
N ALA A 50 5.89 -5.10 -6.43
CA ALA A 50 5.56 -5.18 -7.85
C ALA A 50 5.35 -3.78 -8.44
N ASP A 51 5.65 -3.64 -9.74
CA ASP A 51 5.31 -2.45 -10.51
C ASP A 51 4.15 -2.80 -11.46
N LEU A 52 3.02 -2.12 -11.30
CA LEU A 52 1.83 -2.36 -12.13
C LEU A 52 1.85 -1.48 -13.38
N PHE A 53 1.41 -2.08 -14.48
CA PHE A 53 1.25 -1.52 -15.83
C PHE A 53 2.52 -1.14 -16.60
N ASP A 54 3.59 -0.70 -15.93
CA ASP A 54 4.86 -0.33 -16.58
C ASP A 54 6.05 -0.54 -15.64
N ARG A 55 7.27 -0.74 -16.16
CA ARG A 55 8.51 -0.91 -15.36
C ARG A 55 9.22 0.39 -15.01
N VAL A 56 9.09 1.39 -15.88
CA VAL A 56 9.81 2.65 -15.80
C VAL A 56 8.92 3.72 -15.18
N ASP A 57 7.65 3.75 -15.58
CA ASP A 57 6.65 4.72 -15.12
C ASP A 57 5.36 4.02 -14.62
N PRO A 58 5.46 3.17 -13.58
CA PRO A 58 4.32 2.41 -13.09
C PRO A 58 3.18 3.31 -12.61
N ALA A 59 1.94 2.88 -12.84
CA ALA A 59 0.80 3.58 -12.23
C ALA A 59 0.73 3.34 -10.72
N PHE A 60 1.23 2.17 -10.28
CA PHE A 60 1.30 1.73 -8.89
C PHE A 60 2.62 0.97 -8.69
N SER A 61 3.46 1.46 -7.79
CA SER A 61 4.73 0.84 -7.40
C SER A 61 4.66 0.40 -5.94
N PHE A 62 4.71 -0.91 -5.71
CA PHE A 62 4.80 -1.49 -4.38
C PHE A 62 6.27 -1.80 -4.08
N PRO A 63 6.85 -1.18 -3.04
CA PRO A 63 8.24 -1.39 -2.69
C PRO A 63 8.45 -2.78 -2.07
N PRO A 64 9.68 -3.31 -2.12
CA PRO A 64 10.08 -4.45 -1.30
C PRO A 64 9.79 -4.21 0.19
N LEU A 65 9.56 -5.29 0.94
CA LEU A 65 9.22 -5.22 2.36
C LEU A 65 10.32 -4.54 3.19
N SER A 66 11.59 -4.65 2.77
CA SER A 66 12.72 -3.95 3.38
C SER A 66 12.65 -2.44 3.25
N GLU A 67 11.96 -1.94 2.23
CA GLU A 67 11.82 -0.51 1.90
C GLU A 67 10.50 0.09 2.41
N LEU A 68 9.61 -0.73 2.96
CA LEU A 68 8.37 -0.25 3.57
C LEU A 68 8.69 0.57 4.83
N ARG A 69 8.27 1.85 4.82
CA ARG A 69 8.59 2.86 5.84
C ARG A 69 7.36 3.63 6.29
N ARG A 70 7.44 4.22 7.49
CA ARG A 70 6.39 5.13 8.00
C ARG A 70 6.19 6.30 7.04
N ALA A 71 4.93 6.64 6.79
CA ALA A 71 4.53 7.73 5.91
C ALA A 71 5.17 9.06 6.34
N ARG A 72 5.21 9.36 7.65
CA ARG A 72 5.84 10.58 8.20
C ARG A 72 7.31 10.75 7.80
N ILE A 73 8.05 9.65 7.70
CA ILE A 73 9.45 9.66 7.25
C ILE A 73 9.53 9.90 5.74
N VAL A 74 8.69 9.23 4.96
CA VAL A 74 8.69 9.31 3.49
C VAL A 74 8.26 10.69 3.00
N MET A 75 7.24 11.27 3.64
CA MET A 75 6.55 12.46 3.16
C MET A 75 7.13 13.74 3.78
N SER A 76 7.58 13.70 5.03
CA SER A 76 8.05 14.89 5.77
C SER A 76 9.52 14.82 6.20
N GLN A 77 10.22 13.70 5.97
CA GLN A 77 11.60 13.47 6.44
C GLN A 77 11.74 13.64 7.97
N ASP A 78 10.65 13.45 8.72
CA ASP A 78 10.55 13.69 10.15
C ASP A 78 9.76 12.53 10.80
N ASP A 79 10.34 11.89 11.82
CA ASP A 79 9.73 10.75 12.52
C ASP A 79 9.03 11.16 13.83
N THR A 80 8.55 12.40 13.93
CA THR A 80 7.81 12.91 15.08
C THR A 80 6.30 12.89 14.88
N ASP A 81 5.52 12.96 15.97
CA ASP A 81 4.05 12.92 15.90
C ASP A 81 3.43 14.14 15.22
N ARG A 82 4.14 15.28 15.19
CA ARG A 82 3.73 16.46 14.40
C ARG A 82 3.76 16.19 12.89
N ALA A 83 4.57 15.24 12.45
CA ALA A 83 4.70 14.83 11.05
C ALA A 83 3.70 13.74 10.68
N GLY A 84 2.78 13.35 11.58
CA GLY A 84 1.69 12.42 11.29
C GLY A 84 1.74 11.12 12.06
N PRO A 85 0.75 10.22 11.90
CA PRO A 85 0.64 8.99 12.68
C PRO A 85 1.80 8.02 12.48
N ALA A 86 2.24 7.33 13.56
CA ALA A 86 3.33 6.34 13.49
C ALA A 86 2.85 5.02 12.89
N SER A 87 1.53 4.84 12.90
CA SER A 87 0.79 3.70 12.39
C SER A 87 0.55 3.78 10.88
N TRP A 88 0.95 4.86 10.20
CA TRP A 88 0.75 4.99 8.77
C TRP A 88 2.05 4.68 8.03
N TYR A 89 1.98 3.80 7.03
CA TYR A 89 3.12 3.35 6.22
C TYR A 89 2.85 3.64 4.74
N ALA A 90 3.88 4.07 4.01
CA ALA A 90 3.77 4.31 2.56
C ALA A 90 3.86 2.97 1.82
N LEU A 91 2.70 2.39 1.47
CA LEU A 91 2.59 1.02 0.92
C LEU A 91 2.74 0.96 -0.59
N CYS A 92 2.28 1.99 -1.30
CA CYS A 92 2.37 2.09 -2.74
C CYS A 92 2.68 3.52 -3.12
N GLU A 93 3.63 3.74 -4.02
CA GLU A 93 3.79 5.01 -4.72
C GLU A 93 2.93 4.98 -5.98
N VAL A 94 2.28 6.10 -6.29
CA VAL A 94 1.55 6.28 -7.55
C VAL A 94 2.27 7.27 -8.44
N ARG A 95 1.98 7.22 -9.75
CA ARG A 95 2.74 7.92 -10.81
C ARG A 95 3.01 9.42 -10.58
N ASP A 96 2.15 10.13 -9.86
CA ASP A 96 2.31 11.56 -9.59
C ASP A 96 3.17 11.87 -8.35
N GLY A 97 3.76 10.85 -7.72
CA GLY A 97 4.58 10.98 -6.51
C GLY A 97 3.78 11.03 -5.21
N ASN A 98 2.47 10.81 -5.27
CA ASN A 98 1.64 10.53 -4.10
C ASN A 98 1.73 9.06 -3.67
N TYR A 99 1.13 8.74 -2.53
CA TYR A 99 1.17 7.40 -1.97
C TYR A 99 -0.21 6.85 -1.67
N VAL A 100 -0.28 5.54 -1.50
CA VAL A 100 -1.35 4.85 -0.78
C VAL A 100 -0.79 4.41 0.55
N LEU A 101 -1.46 4.82 1.62
CA LEU A 101 -1.00 4.58 2.97
C LEU A 101 -1.68 3.35 3.56
N LEU A 102 -0.91 2.49 4.19
CA LEU A 102 -1.40 1.42 5.06
C LEU A 102 -1.60 1.97 6.47
N ASP A 103 -2.81 1.87 7.02
CA ASP A 103 -3.10 2.29 8.40
C ASP A 103 -3.13 1.07 9.34
N VAL A 104 -2.05 0.87 10.10
CA VAL A 104 -1.92 -0.25 11.04
C VAL A 104 -2.48 0.04 12.44
N SER A 105 -3.15 1.18 12.64
CA SER A 105 -3.74 1.52 13.95
C SER A 105 -5.00 0.71 14.27
N GLN A 106 -5.65 0.17 13.25
CA GLN A 106 -6.92 -0.55 13.36
C GLN A 106 -7.01 -1.66 12.33
N GLN A 107 -7.66 -2.75 12.70
CA GLN A 107 -8.04 -3.82 11.78
C GLN A 107 -9.55 -3.96 11.74
N HIS A 108 -10.09 -4.19 10.54
CA HIS A 108 -11.47 -4.59 10.30
C HIS A 108 -11.44 -5.98 9.69
N ASP A 109 -12.10 -6.95 10.32
CA ASP A 109 -12.08 -8.36 9.91
C ASP A 109 -10.65 -8.92 9.70
N GLY A 110 -9.71 -8.46 10.53
CA GLY A 110 -8.30 -8.85 10.47
C GLY A 110 -7.56 -8.31 9.23
N ARG A 111 -8.00 -7.19 8.66
CA ARG A 111 -7.36 -6.46 7.55
C ARG A 111 -7.13 -5.00 7.91
N TYR A 112 -6.01 -4.46 7.43
CA TYR A 112 -5.72 -3.04 7.59
C TYR A 112 -6.39 -2.23 6.47
N PRO A 113 -7.01 -1.07 6.78
CA PRO A 113 -7.52 -0.17 5.77
C PRO A 113 -6.39 0.59 5.07
N LEU A 114 -6.66 1.01 3.84
CA LEU A 114 -5.76 1.81 3.03
C LEU A 114 -6.34 3.21 2.86
N ARG A 115 -5.46 4.22 2.86
CA ARG A 115 -5.81 5.64 2.77
C ARG A 115 -5.15 6.30 1.58
N ASP A 116 -5.76 7.38 1.12
CA ASP A 116 -5.11 8.29 0.18
C ASP A 116 -3.94 9.00 0.87
N GLY A 117 -2.77 9.00 0.25
CA GLY A 117 -1.54 9.60 0.74
C GLY A 117 -1.18 10.85 -0.04
N PHE A 118 -2.09 11.83 -0.03
CA PHE A 118 -1.90 13.11 -0.70
C PHE A 118 -0.79 13.94 -0.02
N ARG A 119 0.34 14.10 -0.70
CA ARG A 119 1.59 14.59 -0.13
C ARG A 119 1.50 16.01 0.40
N GLU A 120 0.78 16.87 -0.29
CA GLU A 120 0.65 18.30 -0.02
C GLU A 120 -0.17 18.59 1.24
N ARG A 121 -1.02 17.66 1.67
CA ARG A 121 -1.95 17.85 2.79
C ARG A 121 -1.74 16.87 3.93
N PHE A 122 -0.84 15.91 3.76
CA PHE A 122 -0.40 15.03 4.83
C PHE A 122 0.20 15.86 5.99
N PRO A 123 -0.13 15.54 7.27
CA PRO A 123 -0.81 14.33 7.73
C PRO A 123 -2.31 14.51 8.09
N ASP A 124 -3.01 15.50 7.54
CA ASP A 124 -4.42 15.77 7.87
C ASP A 124 -5.32 14.56 7.50
N PRO A 125 -5.95 13.87 8.47
CA PRO A 125 -6.80 12.71 8.19
C PRO A 125 -8.02 13.02 7.31
N ALA A 126 -8.51 14.26 7.32
CA ALA A 126 -9.60 14.68 6.43
C ALA A 126 -9.14 14.77 4.96
N GLN A 127 -7.83 14.88 4.73
CA GLN A 127 -7.20 14.94 3.41
C GLN A 127 -6.49 13.61 3.05
N CYS A 128 -6.46 12.66 4.00
CA CYS A 128 -6.02 11.28 3.81
C CYS A 128 -7.17 10.28 4.13
N PRO A 129 -8.30 10.35 3.38
CA PRO A 129 -9.46 9.52 3.62
C PRO A 129 -9.15 8.04 3.36
N GLN A 130 -9.93 7.15 3.97
CA GLN A 130 -9.88 5.72 3.65
C GLN A 130 -10.39 5.48 2.23
N ILE A 131 -9.59 4.78 1.42
CA ILE A 131 -9.89 4.46 0.01
C ILE A 131 -10.20 2.98 -0.22
N ALA A 132 -9.78 2.10 0.70
CA ALA A 132 -10.13 0.68 0.72
C ALA A 132 -10.12 0.14 2.15
N SER A 133 -10.93 -0.89 2.41
CA SER A 133 -11.00 -1.60 3.69
C SER A 133 -9.94 -2.68 3.87
N SER A 134 -9.30 -3.09 2.77
CA SER A 134 -8.25 -4.13 2.75
C SER A 134 -7.29 -3.96 1.58
N PHE A 135 -6.13 -4.59 1.67
CA PHE A 135 -5.17 -4.63 0.56
C PHE A 135 -5.74 -5.35 -0.67
N SER A 136 -6.44 -6.48 -0.50
CA SER A 136 -7.04 -7.19 -1.63
C SER A 136 -8.13 -6.37 -2.35
N GLU A 137 -8.95 -5.60 -1.62
CA GLU A 137 -9.91 -4.67 -2.23
C GLU A 137 -9.17 -3.62 -3.08
N PHE A 138 -8.13 -3.00 -2.52
CA PHE A 138 -7.34 -1.99 -3.21
C PHE A 138 -6.66 -2.55 -4.45
N LEU A 139 -5.94 -3.67 -4.33
CA LEU A 139 -5.23 -4.30 -5.43
C LEU A 139 -6.21 -4.68 -6.55
N ALA A 140 -7.38 -5.21 -6.20
CA ALA A 140 -8.41 -5.52 -7.17
C ALA A 140 -8.94 -4.27 -7.90
N GLY A 141 -9.08 -3.14 -7.19
CA GLY A 141 -9.41 -1.85 -7.77
C GLY A 141 -8.32 -1.33 -8.71
N ALA A 142 -7.06 -1.41 -8.29
CA ALA A 142 -5.89 -0.97 -9.06
C ALA A 142 -5.73 -1.76 -10.36
N LEU A 143 -5.83 -3.09 -10.32
CA LEU A 143 -5.74 -3.95 -11.50
C LEU A 143 -6.86 -3.65 -12.52
N ARG A 144 -8.10 -3.44 -12.04
CA ARG A 144 -9.24 -3.10 -12.92
C ARG A 144 -9.23 -1.66 -13.45
N SER A 145 -8.39 -0.79 -12.90
CA SER A 145 -8.46 0.64 -13.22
C SER A 145 -7.83 1.00 -14.57
N ASN A 146 -7.02 0.09 -15.12
CA ASN A 146 -6.17 0.33 -16.28
C ASN A 146 -5.23 1.54 -16.06
N GLY A 147 -4.52 1.53 -14.91
CA GLY A 147 -3.55 2.56 -14.53
C GLY A 147 -4.15 3.88 -13.99
N ARG A 148 -5.47 3.94 -13.76
CA ARG A 148 -6.13 5.12 -13.18
C ARG A 148 -6.27 5.00 -11.67
N TRP A 149 -6.25 6.12 -10.94
CA TRP A 149 -6.57 6.11 -9.51
C TRP A 149 -8.08 5.93 -9.31
N PHE A 150 -8.49 4.69 -9.03
CA PHE A 150 -9.90 4.30 -9.08
C PHE A 150 -10.76 4.93 -7.97
N TRP A 151 -10.14 5.34 -6.85
CA TRP A 151 -10.84 5.91 -5.70
C TRP A 151 -11.19 7.39 -5.87
N LEU A 152 -10.51 8.14 -6.75
CA LEU A 152 -10.75 9.58 -6.89
C LEU A 152 -12.20 9.91 -7.27
N LYS A 153 -12.82 9.11 -8.13
CA LYS A 153 -14.23 9.31 -8.51
C LYS A 153 -15.17 9.23 -7.30
N LYS A 154 -14.86 8.36 -6.34
CA LYS A 154 -15.64 8.19 -5.12
C LYS A 154 -15.41 9.39 -4.18
N LEU A 155 -14.17 9.82 -4.01
CA LEU A 155 -13.86 10.99 -3.19
C LEU A 155 -14.51 12.29 -3.72
N MET A 156 -14.64 12.43 -5.04
CA MET A 156 -15.35 13.57 -5.65
C MET A 156 -16.88 13.51 -5.51
N GLN A 157 -17.45 12.36 -5.17
CA GLN A 157 -18.90 12.18 -4.97
C GLN A 157 -19.30 12.29 -3.49
N ASP A 158 -18.37 11.97 -2.59
CA ASP A 158 -18.58 11.97 -1.14
C ASP A 158 -18.17 13.29 -0.46
N GLY A 159 -17.62 14.27 -1.21
CA GLY A 159 -17.19 15.59 -0.74
C GLY A 159 -18.06 16.73 -1.27
#